data_AF-A0A2E2UE67-F1
#
_entry.id   AF-A0A2E2UE67-F1
#
_cell.length_a   1.000
_cell.length_b   1.000
_cell.length_c   1.000
_cell.angle_alpha   90.00
_cell.angle_beta   90.00
_cell.angle_gamma   90.00
#
_symmetry.space_group_name_H-M   'P 1'
#
loop_
_entity.id
_entity.type
_entity.pdbx_description
1 polymer ?
#
loop_
_entity_poly.entity_id
_entity_poly.type
_entity_poly.pdbx_seq_one_letter_code
_entity_poly.pdbx_strand_id
1 'polypeptide(L)'
;MKLIRIFEAALLVMFLVSCASKPKPEVDALGLRLASDGFSTISFNVIKVTTGDKVEYIVNGVLDYEAPGPLKIKLDKDKPMFVAIQDEVENLIPIEGKYKYIPKKVSEGTRILHIQSHEYKVTKEVLERMSVARRVVVRIPASPHKDGGFDGVMRTAQKNLLIDFID
;
A
#
# COMPACT_ATOMS: atom_id res chain seq x y z
N MET A 1 -53.43 -33.01 18.25
CA MET A 1 -52.18 -33.07 17.46
C MET A 1 -51.71 -31.64 17.16
N LYS A 2 -50.83 -31.06 17.98
CA LYS A 2 -50.28 -29.69 17.81
C LYS A 2 -48.82 -29.65 18.30
N LEU A 3 -47.93 -30.44 17.70
CA LEU A 3 -46.51 -30.50 18.12
C LEU A 3 -45.50 -30.43 16.97
N ILE A 4 -45.94 -30.30 15.71
CA ILE A 4 -45.04 -30.44 14.55
C ILE A 4 -44.44 -29.10 14.07
N ARG A 5 -45.01 -27.94 14.43
CA ARG A 5 -44.58 -26.64 13.84
C ARG A 5 -43.44 -25.90 14.55
N ILE A 6 -42.94 -26.38 15.69
CA ILE A 6 -41.85 -25.70 16.42
C ILE A 6 -40.47 -26.14 15.88
N PHE A 7 -40.35 -27.34 15.31
CA PHE A 7 -39.07 -27.86 14.81
C PHE A 7 -38.59 -27.20 13.52
N GLU A 8 -39.48 -26.70 12.67
CA GLU A 8 -39.09 -26.06 11.39
C GLU A 8 -38.55 -24.63 11.58
N ALA A 9 -39.03 -23.90 12.60
CA ALA A 9 -38.56 -22.54 12.89
C ALA A 9 -37.16 -22.52 13.52
N ALA A 10 -36.81 -23.52 14.34
CA ALA A 10 -35.47 -23.61 14.95
C ALA A 10 -34.37 -23.91 13.92
N LEU A 11 -34.69 -24.70 12.89
CA LEU A 11 -33.74 -25.04 11.82
C LEU A 11 -33.44 -23.83 10.92
N LEU A 12 -34.45 -22.98 10.65
CA LEU A 12 -34.29 -21.76 9.85
C LEU A 12 -33.49 -20.68 10.59
N VAL A 13 -33.64 -20.59 11.93
CA VAL A 13 -32.85 -19.67 12.77
C VAL A 13 -31.39 -20.11 12.84
N MET A 14 -31.07 -21.42 12.86
CA MET A 14 -29.68 -21.88 12.76
C MET A 14 -29.04 -21.55 11.39
N PHE A 15 -29.81 -21.57 10.30
CA PHE A 15 -29.31 -21.20 8.98
C PHE A 15 -29.06 -19.68 8.81
N LEU A 16 -29.76 -18.84 9.56
CA LEU A 16 -29.59 -17.38 9.50
C LEU A 16 -28.46 -16.86 10.41
N VAL A 17 -28.06 -17.61 11.45
CA VAL A 17 -26.94 -17.24 12.32
C VAL A 17 -25.57 -17.52 11.67
N SER A 18 -25.51 -18.39 10.65
CA SER A 18 -24.25 -18.71 9.96
C SER A 18 -23.75 -17.62 8.99
N CYS A 19 -24.49 -16.53 8.79
CA CYS A 19 -24.11 -15.42 7.91
C CYS A 19 -23.58 -14.17 8.64
N ALA A 20 -23.51 -14.16 9.97
CA ALA A 20 -23.25 -12.96 10.77
C ALA A 20 -21.83 -12.81 11.36
N SER A 21 -20.92 -13.76 11.10
CA SER A 21 -19.57 -13.74 11.69
C SER A 21 -18.46 -13.80 10.65
N LYS A 22 -18.53 -12.98 9.59
CA LYS A 22 -17.31 -12.73 8.81
C LYS A 22 -16.30 -12.06 9.76
N PRO A 23 -15.10 -12.65 9.97
CA PRO A 23 -14.10 -12.04 10.82
C PRO A 23 -13.84 -10.62 10.33
N LYS A 24 -13.91 -9.64 11.23
CA LYS A 24 -13.60 -8.25 10.89
C LYS A 24 -12.12 -8.19 10.50
N PRO A 25 -11.76 -7.51 9.40
CA PRO A 25 -10.38 -7.36 9.02
C PRO A 25 -9.64 -6.52 10.06
N GLU A 26 -8.50 -7.01 10.53
CA GLU A 26 -7.50 -6.26 11.28
C GLU A 26 -6.52 -5.62 10.29
N VAL A 27 -6.14 -4.37 10.54
CA VAL A 27 -5.31 -3.58 9.62
C VAL A 27 -4.20 -2.89 10.39
N ASP A 28 -2.96 -3.22 10.03
CA ASP A 28 -1.75 -2.55 10.51
C ASP A 28 -1.04 -1.86 9.35
N ALA A 29 -0.35 -0.76 9.63
CA ALA A 29 0.39 -0.01 8.62
C ALA A 29 1.76 0.46 9.12
N LEU A 30 2.79 0.25 8.28
CA LEU A 30 4.15 0.71 8.49
C LEU A 30 4.54 1.69 7.38
N GLY A 31 4.88 2.92 7.75
CA GLY A 31 5.41 3.90 6.80
C GLY A 31 6.93 3.88 6.75
N LEU A 32 7.50 3.53 5.58
CA LEU A 32 8.95 3.56 5.37
C LEU A 32 9.36 4.79 4.57
N ARG A 33 10.30 5.59 5.10
CA ARG A 33 10.87 6.73 4.37
C ARG A 33 12.02 6.26 3.48
N LEU A 34 11.92 6.56 2.20
CA LEU A 34 12.95 6.25 1.22
C LEU A 34 13.88 7.45 1.02
N ALA A 35 15.17 7.18 0.86
CA ALA A 35 16.12 8.20 0.44
C ALA A 35 15.96 8.45 -1.07
N SER A 36 15.85 9.71 -1.48
CA SER A 36 15.75 10.08 -2.89
C SER A 36 16.48 11.39 -3.17
N ASP A 37 17.06 11.49 -4.36
CA ASP A 37 17.66 12.73 -4.83
C ASP A 37 16.57 13.62 -5.44
N GLY A 38 16.32 14.80 -4.86
CA GLY A 38 15.45 15.82 -5.46
C GLY A 38 13.97 15.84 -5.02
N PHE A 39 13.58 15.12 -3.95
CA PHE A 39 12.23 15.18 -3.37
C PHE A 39 12.24 15.49 -1.87
N SER A 40 11.16 16.11 -1.39
CA SER A 40 10.96 16.42 0.03
C SER A 40 10.77 15.16 0.87
N THR A 41 9.94 14.21 0.41
CA THR A 41 9.89 12.86 0.95
C THR A 41 9.28 11.90 -0.10
N ILE A 42 9.84 10.68 -0.16
CA ILE A 42 9.21 9.52 -0.82
C ILE A 42 8.98 8.48 0.27
N SER A 43 7.76 7.96 0.37
CA SER A 43 7.39 6.96 1.36
C SER A 43 6.83 5.71 0.69
N PHE A 44 7.13 4.56 1.29
CA PHE A 44 6.59 3.26 0.93
C PHE A 44 5.85 2.71 2.15
N ASN A 45 4.53 2.76 2.12
CA ASN A 45 3.70 2.29 3.23
C ASN A 45 3.34 0.83 3.00
N VAL A 46 3.69 -0.05 3.93
CA VAL A 46 3.29 -1.47 3.92
C VAL A 46 2.07 -1.61 4.82
N ILE A 47 0.99 -2.18 4.30
CA ILE A 47 -0.28 -2.38 4.99
C ILE A 47 -0.52 -3.89 5.08
N LYS A 48 -0.67 -4.40 6.29
CA LYS A 48 -0.99 -5.80 6.59
C LYS A 48 -2.49 -5.87 6.88
N VAL A 49 -3.22 -6.67 6.12
CA VAL A 49 -4.65 -6.90 6.31
C VAL A 49 -4.86 -8.35 6.69
N THR A 50 -5.34 -8.60 7.90
CA THR A 50 -5.59 -9.94 8.43
C THR A 50 -7.09 -10.18 8.51
N THR A 51 -7.60 -11.20 7.84
CA THR A 51 -9.03 -11.59 7.84
C THR A 51 -9.16 -13.07 8.17
N GLY A 52 -9.43 -13.38 9.44
CA GLY A 52 -9.29 -14.76 9.93
C GLY A 52 -7.83 -15.20 9.83
N ASP A 53 -7.57 -16.36 9.23
CA ASP A 53 -6.20 -16.86 9.02
C ASP A 53 -5.53 -16.32 7.75
N LYS A 54 -6.23 -15.51 6.96
CA LYS A 54 -5.71 -14.95 5.71
C LYS A 54 -5.00 -13.62 5.97
N VAL A 55 -3.72 -13.55 5.61
CA VAL A 55 -2.93 -12.30 5.63
C VAL A 55 -2.67 -11.83 4.21
N GLU A 56 -2.95 -10.56 3.94
CA GLU A 56 -2.62 -9.89 2.68
C GLU A 56 -1.77 -8.65 2.94
N TYR A 57 -0.77 -8.44 2.09
CA TYR A 57 0.08 -7.26 2.13
C TYR A 57 -0.22 -6.36 0.93
N ILE A 58 -0.44 -5.09 1.23
CA ILE A 58 -0.65 -4.03 0.26
C ILE A 58 0.45 -3.01 0.47
N VAL A 59 1.05 -2.53 -0.61
CA VAL A 59 2.03 -1.45 -0.51
C VAL A 59 1.52 -0.22 -1.22
N ASN A 60 1.76 0.93 -0.60
CA ASN A 60 1.36 2.21 -1.11
C ASN A 60 2.58 3.12 -1.28
N GLY A 61 2.89 3.45 -2.54
CA GLY A 61 3.92 4.42 -2.87
C GLY A 61 3.37 5.82 -2.76
N VAL A 62 3.91 6.60 -1.83
CA VAL A 62 3.49 7.98 -1.57
C VAL A 62 4.65 8.91 -1.88
N LEU A 63 4.38 9.94 -2.65
CA LEU A 63 5.33 11.04 -2.84
C LEU A 63 4.74 12.32 -2.27
N ASP A 64 5.61 13.11 -1.65
CA ASP A 64 5.33 14.47 -1.27
C ASP A 64 6.51 15.37 -1.65
N TYR A 65 6.20 16.51 -2.23
CA TYR A 65 7.20 17.49 -2.63
C TYR A 65 6.74 18.90 -2.32
N GLU A 66 7.72 19.75 -2.08
CA GLU A 66 7.59 21.19 -2.00
C GLU A 66 8.34 21.80 -3.19
N ALA A 67 7.62 22.48 -4.08
CA ALA A 67 8.23 23.19 -5.20
C ALA A 67 7.72 24.64 -5.27
N PRO A 68 8.58 25.60 -5.68
CA PRO A 68 8.13 26.93 -6.07
C PRO A 68 7.42 26.83 -7.43
N GLY A 69 6.09 26.70 -7.41
CA GLY A 69 5.24 26.65 -8.59
C GLY A 69 4.62 25.28 -8.90
N PRO A 70 3.64 25.22 -9.82
CA PRO A 70 2.85 24.03 -10.09
C PRO A 70 3.63 23.02 -10.93
N LEU A 71 4.33 22.10 -10.28
CA LEU A 71 4.78 20.87 -10.93
C LEU A 71 3.57 19.93 -11.08
N LYS A 72 3.22 19.51 -12.30
CA LYS A 72 2.13 18.54 -12.52
C LYS A 72 2.70 17.12 -12.65
N ILE A 73 3.19 16.54 -11.55
CA ILE A 73 3.43 15.10 -11.52
C ILE A 73 2.06 14.43 -11.41
N LYS A 74 1.70 13.55 -12.34
CA LYS A 74 0.50 12.71 -12.28
C LYS A 74 0.94 11.26 -12.36
N LEU A 75 1.04 10.56 -11.24
CA LEU A 75 1.37 9.13 -11.30
C LEU A 75 0.40 8.42 -12.25
N ASP A 76 0.94 7.63 -13.17
CA ASP A 76 0.13 6.91 -14.14
C ASP A 76 -0.41 5.65 -13.46
N LYS A 77 -1.75 5.59 -13.32
CA LYS A 77 -2.45 4.52 -12.63
C LYS A 77 -2.24 3.15 -13.28
N ASP A 78 -1.94 3.14 -14.57
CA ASP A 78 -1.81 1.91 -15.36
C ASP A 78 -0.36 1.41 -15.38
N LYS A 79 0.59 2.16 -14.79
CA LYS A 79 1.99 1.74 -14.67
C LYS A 79 2.27 1.01 -13.34
N PRO A 80 2.85 -0.19 -13.37
CA PRO A 80 3.21 -0.92 -12.16
C PRO A 80 4.37 -0.26 -11.41
N MET A 81 4.36 -0.35 -10.08
CA MET A 81 5.55 -0.05 -9.28
C MET A 81 6.57 -1.16 -9.41
N PHE A 82 7.86 -0.80 -9.41
CA PHE A 82 8.96 -1.75 -9.51
C PHE A 82 9.76 -1.76 -8.21
N VAL A 83 10.19 -2.94 -7.78
CA VAL A 83 11.16 -3.10 -6.69
C VAL A 83 12.38 -3.84 -7.23
N ALA A 84 13.55 -3.20 -7.20
CA ALA A 84 14.80 -3.85 -7.52
C ALA A 84 15.47 -4.36 -6.23
N ILE A 85 15.65 -5.67 -6.12
CA ILE A 85 16.26 -6.38 -4.99
C ILE A 85 17.53 -7.06 -5.51
N GLN A 86 18.71 -6.61 -5.08
CA GLN A 86 19.99 -7.17 -5.56
C GLN A 86 20.07 -7.28 -7.09
N ASP A 87 19.60 -6.26 -7.80
CA ASP A 87 19.56 -6.17 -9.27
C ASP A 87 18.49 -7.03 -9.96
N GLU A 88 17.73 -7.86 -9.22
CA GLU A 88 16.50 -8.50 -9.71
C GLU A 88 15.32 -7.51 -9.62
N VAL A 89 14.49 -7.44 -10.66
CA VAL A 89 13.35 -6.52 -10.72
C VAL A 89 12.04 -7.27 -10.52
N GLU A 90 11.29 -6.87 -9.50
CA GLU A 90 9.95 -7.36 -9.18
C GLU A 90 8.89 -6.33 -9.57
N ASN A 91 7.91 -6.76 -10.36
CA ASN A 91 6.78 -5.94 -10.77
C ASN A 91 5.63 -6.14 -9.79
N LEU A 92 5.18 -5.06 -9.15
CA LEU A 92 4.04 -5.12 -8.25
C LEU A 92 2.73 -5.03 -9.02
N ILE A 93 1.71 -5.75 -8.56
CA ILE A 93 0.41 -5.86 -9.24
C ILE A 93 -0.47 -4.68 -8.80
N PRO A 94 -0.87 -3.78 -9.72
CA PRO A 94 -1.78 -2.68 -9.37
C PRO A 94 -3.12 -3.23 -8.86
N ILE A 95 -3.67 -2.62 -7.81
CA ILE A 95 -5.01 -2.96 -7.33
C ILE A 95 -6.04 -2.11 -8.11
N GLU A 96 -6.97 -2.78 -8.78
CA GLU A 96 -8.04 -2.11 -9.50
C GLU A 96 -8.90 -1.27 -8.53
N GLY A 97 -9.00 0.04 -8.78
CA GLY A 97 -9.99 0.90 -8.13
C GLY A 97 -9.60 1.57 -6.81
N LYS A 98 -8.33 1.68 -6.41
CA LYS A 98 -7.94 2.45 -5.22
C LYS A 98 -6.77 3.40 -5.48
N TYR A 99 -7.11 4.59 -5.97
CA TYR A 99 -6.19 5.72 -6.10
C TYR A 99 -6.65 6.84 -5.20
N LYS A 100 -5.74 7.41 -4.41
CA LYS A 100 -6.07 8.55 -3.54
C LYS A 100 -5.18 9.75 -3.89
N TYR A 101 -5.85 10.84 -4.26
CA TYR A 101 -5.26 12.16 -4.44
C TYR A 101 -5.62 13.02 -3.23
N ILE A 102 -4.62 13.58 -2.55
CA ILE A 102 -4.84 14.49 -1.42
C ILE A 102 -4.21 15.84 -1.76
N PRO A 103 -5.00 16.83 -2.23
CA PRO A 103 -4.52 18.19 -2.36
C PRO A 103 -4.47 18.88 -0.99
N LYS A 104 -3.39 19.60 -0.67
CA LYS A 104 -3.29 20.41 0.56
C LYS A 104 -3.26 21.91 0.22
N LYS A 105 -4.04 22.72 0.94
CA LYS A 105 -3.99 24.19 0.90
C LYS A 105 -2.95 24.72 1.90
N VAL A 106 -2.20 25.77 1.56
CA VAL A 106 -1.24 26.45 2.46
C VAL A 106 -1.53 27.96 2.53
N SER A 107 -1.05 28.61 3.59
CA SER A 107 -1.49 29.95 4.05
C SER A 107 -0.72 31.16 3.48
N GLU A 108 0.55 31.03 3.09
CA GLU A 108 1.40 32.19 2.76
C GLU A 108 2.26 31.91 1.50
N GLY A 109 1.77 32.29 0.31
CA GLY A 109 2.49 32.11 -0.96
C GLY A 109 2.40 30.73 -1.62
N THR A 110 3.07 30.55 -2.78
CA THR A 110 2.89 29.38 -3.66
C THR A 110 3.85 28.23 -3.34
N ARG A 111 3.53 27.42 -2.32
CA ARG A 111 4.09 26.06 -2.18
C ARG A 111 2.95 25.06 -2.17
N ILE A 112 2.96 24.10 -3.08
CA ILE A 112 1.86 23.13 -3.17
C ILE A 112 2.36 21.77 -2.71
N LEU A 113 1.88 21.31 -1.56
CA LEU A 113 2.09 19.94 -1.14
C LEU A 113 1.07 19.06 -1.88
N HIS A 114 1.56 18.35 -2.88
CA HIS A 114 0.79 17.33 -3.58
C HIS A 114 1.15 15.97 -3.03
N ILE A 115 0.16 15.28 -2.43
CA ILE A 115 0.30 13.89 -2.02
C ILE A 115 -0.46 13.04 -3.03
N GLN A 116 0.25 12.15 -3.70
CA GLN A 116 -0.32 11.15 -4.59
C GLN A 116 0.10 9.77 -4.12
N SER A 117 -0.84 8.82 -4.19
CA SER A 117 -0.67 7.49 -3.61
C SER A 117 -1.31 6.44 -4.51
N HIS A 118 -0.63 5.31 -4.69
CA HIS A 118 -1.06 4.18 -5.52
C HIS A 118 -0.84 2.89 -4.75
N GLU A 119 -1.87 2.05 -4.69
CA GLU A 119 -1.84 0.78 -3.97
C GLU A 119 -1.52 -0.39 -4.91
N TYR A 120 -0.60 -1.24 -4.49
CA TYR A 120 -0.17 -2.43 -5.18
C TYR A 120 -0.23 -3.64 -4.26
N LYS A 121 -0.61 -4.80 -4.79
CA LYS A 121 -0.50 -6.06 -4.08
C LYS A 121 0.95 -6.52 -4.09
N VAL A 122 1.43 -6.97 -2.94
CA VAL A 122 2.76 -7.57 -2.78
C VAL A 122 2.62 -8.88 -2.00
N THR A 123 3.49 -9.84 -2.28
CA THR A 123 3.50 -11.10 -1.52
C THR A 123 4.41 -10.98 -0.31
N LYS A 124 4.24 -11.89 0.66
CA LYS A 124 5.10 -11.94 1.86
C LYS A 124 6.56 -12.20 1.47
N GLU A 125 6.80 -13.07 0.50
CA GLU A 125 8.13 -13.48 0.05
C GLU A 125 8.91 -12.30 -0.57
N VAL A 126 8.22 -11.40 -1.29
CA VAL A 126 8.86 -10.17 -1.81
C VAL A 126 9.30 -9.28 -0.65
N LEU A 127 8.44 -9.09 0.36
CA LEU A 127 8.76 -8.27 1.53
C LEU A 127 9.90 -8.87 2.38
N GLU A 128 9.91 -10.19 2.57
CA GLU A 128 10.98 -10.91 3.27
C GLU A 128 12.32 -10.79 2.51
N ARG A 129 12.32 -10.93 1.18
CA ARG A 129 13.53 -10.69 0.38
C ARG A 129 14.02 -9.25 0.51
N MET A 130 13.12 -8.26 0.48
CA MET A 130 13.48 -6.85 0.67
C MET A 130 14.14 -6.60 2.02
N SER A 131 13.64 -7.24 3.09
CA SER A 131 14.09 -6.98 4.46
C SER A 131 15.53 -7.46 4.71
N VAL A 132 15.96 -8.54 4.05
CA VAL A 132 17.33 -9.08 4.20
C VAL A 132 18.30 -8.62 3.10
N ALA A 133 17.81 -8.11 1.98
CA ALA A 133 18.65 -7.75 0.84
C ALA A 133 19.63 -6.61 1.15
N ARG A 134 20.86 -6.71 0.61
CA ARG A 134 21.88 -5.65 0.75
C ARG A 134 21.44 -4.30 0.18
N ARG A 135 20.73 -4.32 -0.95
CA ARG A 135 20.25 -3.14 -1.67
C ARG A 135 18.82 -3.36 -2.14
N VAL A 136 17.97 -2.39 -1.85
CA VAL A 136 16.58 -2.34 -2.32
C VAL A 136 16.31 -0.94 -2.87
N VAL A 137 15.88 -0.88 -4.13
CA VAL A 137 15.44 0.34 -4.80
C VAL A 137 13.98 0.18 -5.17
N VAL A 138 13.13 1.07 -4.69
CA VAL A 138 11.72 1.14 -5.05
C VAL A 138 11.56 2.22 -6.11
N ARG A 139 11.06 1.86 -7.28
CA ARG A 139 10.81 2.80 -8.38
C ARG A 139 9.32 3.08 -8.52
N ILE A 140 8.95 4.34 -8.38
CA ILE A 140 7.58 4.82 -8.54
C ILE A 140 7.46 5.45 -9.94
N PRO A 141 6.72 4.83 -10.88
CA PRO A 141 6.61 5.37 -12.24
C PRO A 141 5.86 6.70 -12.25
N ALA A 142 6.44 7.72 -12.90
CA ALA A 142 5.79 9.02 -13.06
C ALA A 142 4.95 9.12 -14.36
N SER A 143 4.24 10.24 -14.47
CA SER A 143 3.30 10.61 -15.54
C SER A 143 3.87 10.57 -16.95
N PRO A 144 3.03 10.55 -17.99
CA PRO A 144 3.44 10.67 -19.39
C PRO A 144 4.04 12.04 -19.79
N HIS A 145 4.27 12.97 -18.84
CA HIS A 145 4.83 14.30 -19.11
C HIS A 145 6.22 14.54 -18.48
N LYS A 146 6.84 13.51 -17.89
CA LYS A 146 8.25 13.53 -17.44
C LYS A 146 8.91 12.19 -17.75
N ASP A 147 10.08 12.23 -18.37
CA ASP A 147 10.80 11.04 -18.88
C ASP A 147 11.46 10.17 -17.80
N GLY A 148 11.22 10.42 -16.51
CA GLY A 148 11.78 9.62 -15.42
C GLY A 148 10.79 9.49 -14.28
N GLY A 149 10.54 8.25 -13.84
CA GLY A 149 9.94 7.97 -12.54
C GLY A 149 10.84 8.44 -11.39
N PHE A 150 10.53 7.98 -10.18
CA PHE A 150 11.30 8.32 -8.98
C PHE A 150 11.90 7.06 -8.36
N ASP A 151 13.19 7.11 -8.05
CA ASP A 151 13.89 6.05 -7.35
C ASP A 151 14.01 6.43 -5.87
N GLY A 152 13.47 5.58 -5.01
CA GLY A 152 13.64 5.64 -3.56
C GLY A 152 14.49 4.47 -3.08
N VAL A 153 15.55 4.74 -2.32
CA VAL A 153 16.44 3.72 -1.77
C VAL A 153 16.06 3.41 -0.33
N MET A 154 15.81 2.13 -0.04
CA MET A 154 15.50 1.67 1.31
C MET A 154 16.79 1.46 2.11
N ARG A 155 16.91 2.18 3.23
CA ARG A 155 18.09 2.10 4.12
C ARG A 155 17.97 0.94 5.11
N THR A 156 19.09 0.52 5.70
CA THR A 156 19.13 -0.57 6.68
C THR A 156 18.15 -0.41 7.83
N ALA A 157 18.03 0.80 8.42
CA ALA A 157 17.07 1.04 9.50
C ALA A 157 15.61 0.77 9.08
N GLN A 158 15.26 1.07 7.83
CA GLN A 158 13.90 0.83 7.30
C GLN A 158 13.66 -0.66 7.04
N LYS A 159 14.70 -1.40 6.63
CA LYS A 159 14.63 -2.85 6.49
C LYS A 159 14.36 -3.55 7.82
N ASN A 160 14.98 -3.08 8.91
CA ASN A 160 14.73 -3.65 10.24
C ASN A 160 13.28 -3.43 10.68
N LEU A 161 12.72 -2.23 10.48
CA LEU A 161 11.31 -1.97 10.75
C LEU A 161 10.38 -2.88 9.94
N LEU A 162 10.79 -3.22 8.70
CA LEU A 162 10.05 -4.12 7.85
C LEU A 162 10.10 -5.57 8.36
N ILE A 163 11.23 -6.04 8.91
CA ILE A 163 11.34 -7.35 9.57
C ILE A 163 10.32 -7.43 10.70
N ASP A 164 10.37 -6.49 11.64
CA ASP A 164 9.52 -6.46 12.83
C ASP A 164 8.00 -6.41 12.51
N PHE A 165 7.65 -5.90 11.33
CA PHE A 165 6.26 -5.77 10.89
C PHE A 165 5.73 -7.01 10.15
N ILE A 166 6.62 -7.74 9.48
CA ILE A 166 6.26 -8.97 8.75
C ILE A 166 6.07 -10.13 9.72
N ASP A 167 6.94 -10.22 10.73
CA ASP A 167 6.89 -11.21 11.82
C ASP A 167 5.58 -11.10 12.64
#